data_AF-A0A355WAS0-F1
#
_entry.id   AF-A0A355WAS0-F1
#
_cell.length_a   1.000
_cell.length_b   1.000
_cell.length_c   1.000
_cell.angle_alpha   90.00
_cell.angle_beta   90.00
_cell.angle_gamma   90.00
#
_symmetry.space_group_name_H-M   'P 1'
#
loop_
_entity.id
_entity.type
_entity.pdbx_description
1 polymer ?
#
loop_
_entity_poly.entity_id
_entity_poly.type
_entity_poly.pdbx_seq_one_letter_code
_entity_poly.pdbx_strand_id
1 'polypeptide(L)'
;MKFKKIIFAILTLFLFISPCAFGEEKFSSSNVKNTISELSSDKYKGRLAGDSGNEMAAEYIKNKFKEYGLLPYDDKGTYFQSFSIVVPQLKGEAFLNVINKDKKIIKKYEYGKDFKECTYGASSNGKAAGNAEFFDNLYSSSQIKGNSPIIITKKAPFGENKDSYDFDLSLKNAGVKA
;
A
#
# COMPACT_ATOMS: atom_id res chain seq x y z
N MET A 1 -20.27 8.77 -65.77
CA MET A 1 -20.45 7.43 -65.15
C MET A 1 -19.13 6.69 -64.86
N LYS A 2 -18.15 6.67 -65.77
CA LYS A 2 -16.88 5.93 -65.58
C LYS A 2 -16.01 6.45 -64.41
N PHE A 3 -15.92 7.77 -64.22
CA PHE A 3 -15.12 8.38 -63.15
C PHE A 3 -15.63 8.06 -61.73
N LYS A 4 -16.96 8.07 -61.52
CA LYS A 4 -17.59 7.66 -60.26
C LYS A 4 -17.35 6.18 -59.92
N LYS A 5 -17.27 5.31 -60.95
CA LYS A 5 -16.94 3.87 -60.76
C LYS A 5 -15.48 3.66 -60.36
N ILE A 6 -14.55 4.48 -60.88
CA ILE A 6 -13.14 4.45 -60.50
C ILE A 6 -12.95 4.93 -59.06
N ILE A 7 -13.59 6.04 -58.67
CA ILE A 7 -13.57 6.53 -57.28
C ILE A 7 -14.15 5.49 -56.32
N PHE A 8 -15.27 4.87 -56.67
CA PHE A 8 -15.88 3.82 -55.86
C PHE A 8 -14.95 2.60 -55.72
N ALA A 9 -14.27 2.19 -56.80
CA ALA A 9 -13.32 1.09 -56.78
C ALA A 9 -12.06 1.41 -55.94
N ILE A 10 -11.60 2.66 -55.91
CA ILE A 10 -10.46 3.09 -55.08
C ILE A 10 -10.87 3.13 -53.60
N LEU A 11 -12.07 3.62 -53.28
CA LEU A 11 -12.61 3.65 -51.91
C LEU A 11 -12.83 2.24 -51.36
N THR A 12 -13.38 1.31 -52.17
CA THR A 12 -13.51 -0.09 -51.75
C THR A 12 -12.14 -0.75 -51.59
N LEU A 13 -11.17 -0.48 -52.47
CA LEU A 13 -9.81 -0.99 -52.33
C LEU A 13 -9.12 -0.48 -51.05
N PHE A 14 -9.31 0.80 -50.69
CA PHE A 14 -8.82 1.37 -49.42
C PHE A 14 -9.46 0.73 -48.17
N LEU A 15 -10.73 0.33 -48.26
CA LEU A 15 -11.43 -0.41 -47.20
C LEU A 15 -10.89 -1.84 -47.00
N PHE A 16 -10.38 -2.48 -48.06
CA PHE A 16 -9.75 -3.81 -47.96
C PHE A 16 -8.27 -3.78 -47.56
N ILE A 17 -7.60 -2.62 -47.65
CA ILE A 17 -6.19 -2.47 -47.26
C ILE A 17 -6.05 -2.15 -45.77
N SER A 18 -7.12 -1.73 -45.08
CA SER A 18 -7.04 -1.43 -43.64
C SER A 18 -6.72 -2.72 -42.87
N PRO A 19 -5.47 -2.95 -42.44
CA PRO A 19 -5.18 -4.08 -41.60
C PRO A 19 -5.70 -3.63 -40.24
N CYS A 20 -6.89 -4.08 -39.88
CA CYS A 20 -7.27 -4.14 -38.48
C CYS A 20 -6.45 -5.28 -37.87
N ALA A 21 -5.13 -5.11 -37.84
CA ALA A 21 -4.23 -5.93 -37.07
C ALA A 21 -4.42 -5.45 -35.63
N PHE A 22 -5.46 -5.98 -34.97
CA PHE A 22 -5.40 -6.10 -33.53
C PHE A 22 -4.16 -6.95 -33.25
N GLY A 23 -3.07 -6.28 -32.86
CA GLY A 23 -1.89 -6.97 -32.38
C GLY A 23 -2.30 -7.71 -31.12
N GLU A 24 -2.49 -9.03 -31.22
CA GLU A 24 -2.45 -9.88 -30.04
C GLU A 24 -1.02 -9.82 -29.49
N GLU A 25 -0.76 -8.85 -28.61
CA GLU A 25 0.35 -8.96 -27.68
C GLU A 25 0.11 -10.21 -26.84
N LYS A 26 0.79 -11.30 -27.20
CA LYS A 26 0.77 -12.52 -26.40
C LYS A 26 1.39 -12.23 -25.05
N PHE A 27 0.76 -12.75 -24.01
CA PHE A 27 1.28 -12.69 -22.65
C PHE A 27 2.76 -13.11 -22.59
N SER A 28 3.60 -12.24 -22.01
CA SER A 28 5.03 -12.46 -21.85
C SER A 28 5.38 -12.50 -20.36
N SER A 29 5.75 -13.69 -19.87
CA SER A 29 6.23 -13.85 -18.49
C SER A 29 7.50 -13.04 -18.22
N SER A 30 8.33 -12.84 -19.24
CA SER A 30 9.51 -11.98 -19.17
C SER A 30 9.13 -10.51 -18.96
N ASN A 31 8.09 -10.01 -19.63
CA ASN A 31 7.61 -8.62 -19.44
C ASN A 31 7.09 -8.40 -18.02
N VAL A 32 6.38 -9.40 -17.47
CA VAL A 32 5.92 -9.38 -16.07
C VAL A 32 7.12 -9.32 -15.12
N LYS A 33 8.12 -10.19 -15.30
CA LYS A 33 9.33 -10.20 -14.45
C LYS A 33 10.11 -8.88 -14.53
N ASN A 34 10.25 -8.31 -15.72
CA ASN A 34 10.92 -7.02 -15.92
C ASN A 34 10.18 -5.89 -15.20
N THR A 35 8.85 -5.87 -15.29
CA THR A 35 8.02 -4.87 -14.61
C THR A 35 8.12 -4.99 -13.09
N ILE A 36 8.09 -6.22 -12.57
CA ILE A 36 8.31 -6.48 -11.14
C ILE A 36 9.69 -5.98 -10.73
N SER A 37 10.74 -6.39 -11.46
CA SER A 37 12.13 -6.02 -11.15
C SER A 37 12.34 -4.52 -11.16
N GLU A 38 11.76 -3.79 -12.11
CA GLU A 38 11.82 -2.32 -12.15
C GLU A 38 11.10 -1.75 -10.93
N LEU A 39 9.80 -2.01 -10.77
CA LEU A 39 8.99 -1.37 -9.72
C LEU A 39 9.41 -1.77 -8.29
N SER A 40 10.05 -2.93 -8.11
CA SER A 40 10.59 -3.37 -6.82
C SER A 40 12.05 -2.98 -6.58
N SER A 41 12.69 -2.26 -7.51
CA SER A 41 14.10 -1.86 -7.36
C SER A 41 14.30 -0.77 -6.30
N ASP A 42 15.53 -0.69 -5.80
CA ASP A 42 15.95 0.33 -4.82
C ASP A 42 15.76 1.77 -5.30
N LYS A 43 15.68 1.97 -6.63
CA LYS A 43 15.38 3.25 -7.28
C LYS A 43 14.14 3.92 -6.69
N TYR A 44 13.12 3.13 -6.37
CA TYR A 44 11.87 3.66 -5.84
C TYR A 44 11.91 3.85 -4.32
N LYS A 45 12.88 3.25 -3.60
CA LYS A 45 13.02 3.36 -2.12
C LYS A 45 11.74 3.00 -1.35
N GLY A 46 10.90 2.15 -1.93
CA GLY A 46 9.52 1.93 -1.49
C GLY A 46 8.51 2.67 -2.38
N ARG A 47 7.23 2.66 -2.01
CA ARG A 47 6.17 3.36 -2.77
C ARG A 47 5.10 3.89 -1.83
N LEU A 48 5.52 4.38 -0.66
CA LEU A 48 4.61 5.01 0.30
C LEU A 48 3.86 6.15 -0.41
N ALA A 49 2.53 6.17 -0.28
CA ALA A 49 1.71 7.15 -0.97
C ALA A 49 2.16 8.59 -0.63
N GLY A 50 2.34 9.41 -1.66
CA GLY A 50 2.82 10.79 -1.52
C GLY A 50 4.33 10.96 -1.32
N ASP A 51 5.11 9.87 -1.33
CA ASP A 51 6.58 9.96 -1.35
C ASP A 51 7.13 9.96 -2.79
N SER A 52 8.34 10.49 -2.98
CA SER A 52 9.06 10.59 -4.25
C SER A 52 9.12 9.27 -5.02
N GLY A 53 9.32 8.16 -4.32
CA GLY A 53 9.30 6.80 -4.90
C GLY A 53 7.96 6.42 -5.52
N ASN A 54 6.85 6.83 -4.89
CA ASN A 54 5.51 6.59 -5.40
C ASN A 54 5.24 7.44 -6.65
N GLU A 55 5.66 8.71 -6.66
CA GLU A 55 5.56 9.59 -7.83
C GLU A 55 6.35 9.04 -9.03
N MET A 56 7.58 8.58 -8.80
CA MET A 56 8.40 7.93 -9.83
C MET A 56 7.74 6.65 -10.39
N ALA A 57 7.09 5.86 -9.54
CA ALA A 57 6.39 4.65 -9.97
C ALA A 57 5.15 5.00 -10.81
N ALA A 58 4.40 6.03 -10.42
CA ALA A 58 3.26 6.53 -11.17
C ALA A 58 3.69 7.05 -12.56
N GLU A 59 4.81 7.76 -12.62
CA GLU A 59 5.43 8.22 -13.87
C GLU A 59 5.87 7.06 -14.78
N TYR A 60 6.49 6.02 -14.22
CA TYR A 60 6.83 4.79 -14.96
C TYR A 60 5.58 4.15 -15.59
N ILE A 61 4.50 4.02 -14.81
CA ILE A 61 3.24 3.43 -15.28
C ILE A 61 2.60 4.29 -16.38
N LYS A 62 2.56 5.63 -16.20
CA LYS A 62 2.09 6.56 -17.23
C LYS A 62 2.85 6.35 -18.55
N ASN A 63 4.17 6.24 -18.48
CA ASN A 63 4.99 6.08 -19.68
C ASN A 63 4.73 4.73 -20.36
N LYS A 64 4.48 3.66 -19.60
CA LYS A 64 4.02 2.37 -20.15
C LYS A 64 2.64 2.47 -20.81
N PHE A 65 1.70 3.20 -20.23
CA PHE A 65 0.41 3.45 -20.88
C PHE A 65 0.57 4.16 -22.23
N LYS A 66 1.43 5.18 -22.30
CA LYS A 66 1.73 5.87 -23.57
C LYS A 66 2.40 4.96 -24.60
N GLU A 67 3.37 4.15 -24.16
CA GLU A 67 4.07 3.17 -25.02
C GLU A 67 3.09 2.17 -25.65
N TYR A 68 2.08 1.75 -24.89
CA TYR A 68 1.04 0.83 -25.35
C TYR A 68 -0.12 1.50 -26.10
N GLY A 69 -0.06 2.82 -26.32
CA GLY A 69 -1.10 3.57 -27.03
C GLY A 69 -2.40 3.76 -26.25
N LEU A 70 -2.38 3.62 -24.92
CA LEU A 70 -3.54 3.93 -24.09
C LEU A 70 -3.79 5.44 -24.09
N LEU A 71 -5.06 5.80 -24.23
CA LEU A 71 -5.51 7.18 -24.08
C LEU A 71 -5.53 7.58 -22.59
N PRO A 72 -5.37 8.88 -22.29
CA PRO A 72 -5.57 9.39 -20.95
C PRO A 72 -6.97 9.06 -20.41
N TYR A 73 -7.10 9.00 -19.09
CA TYR A 73 -8.35 8.58 -18.44
C TYR A 73 -9.45 9.64 -18.51
N ASP A 74 -9.09 10.93 -18.45
CA ASP A 74 -10.06 12.02 -18.36
C ASP A 74 -9.99 13.01 -19.53
N ASP A 75 -11.02 13.85 -19.64
CA ASP A 75 -11.13 14.91 -20.66
C ASP A 75 -10.04 15.98 -20.54
N LYS A 76 -9.30 16.00 -19.42
CA LYS A 76 -8.16 16.89 -19.20
C LYS A 76 -6.87 16.31 -19.77
N GLY A 77 -6.90 15.11 -20.32
CA GLY A 77 -5.76 14.46 -20.95
C GLY A 77 -4.74 13.92 -19.95
N THR A 78 -5.13 13.67 -18.69
CA THR A 78 -4.22 13.10 -17.69
C THR A 78 -4.38 11.59 -17.50
N TYR A 79 -3.27 10.94 -17.15
CA TYR A 79 -3.23 9.53 -16.75
C TYR A 79 -3.32 9.37 -15.21
N PHE A 80 -3.49 10.47 -14.48
CA PHE A 80 -3.48 10.50 -13.02
C PHE A 80 -4.85 10.85 -12.45
N GLN A 81 -5.23 10.16 -11.38
CA GLN A 81 -6.34 10.52 -10.53
C GLN A 81 -5.82 10.83 -9.12
N SER A 82 -5.93 12.08 -8.70
CA SER A 82 -5.46 12.52 -7.38
C SER A 82 -6.55 12.40 -6.33
N PHE A 83 -6.19 11.98 -5.13
CA PHE A 83 -7.03 11.94 -3.95
C PHE A 83 -6.18 12.11 -2.69
N SER A 84 -6.80 12.50 -1.58
CA SER A 84 -6.12 12.73 -0.31
C SER A 84 -6.34 11.56 0.63
N ILE A 85 -5.28 11.13 1.29
CA ILE A 85 -5.33 10.14 2.37
C ILE A 85 -4.47 10.59 3.55
N VAL A 86 -4.78 10.07 4.73
CA VAL A 86 -3.92 10.20 5.89
C VAL A 86 -2.82 9.15 5.79
N VAL A 87 -1.56 9.59 5.73
CA VAL A 87 -0.40 8.72 5.71
C VAL A 87 0.34 8.85 7.04
N PRO A 88 0.43 7.77 7.83
CA PRO A 88 1.22 7.80 9.06
C PRO A 88 2.70 7.92 8.70
N GLN A 89 3.36 8.90 9.31
CA GLN A 89 4.81 9.08 9.19
C GLN A 89 5.46 8.84 10.53
N LEU A 90 6.39 7.89 10.59
CA LEU A 90 7.23 7.71 11.75
C LEU A 90 8.22 8.87 11.84
N LYS A 91 8.14 9.65 12.92
CA LYS A 91 9.10 10.72 13.22
C LYS A 91 9.91 10.34 14.44
N GLY A 92 11.23 10.32 14.30
CA GLY A 92 12.16 9.95 15.37
C GLY A 92 12.36 8.44 15.50
N GLU A 93 12.88 8.02 16.65
CA GLU A 93 13.20 6.61 16.92
C GLU A 93 12.02 5.85 17.53
N ALA A 94 11.68 4.70 16.93
CA ALA A 94 10.85 3.68 17.57
C ALA A 94 11.74 2.73 18.37
N PHE A 95 11.37 2.43 19.61
CA PHE A 95 12.13 1.51 20.46
C PHE A 95 11.19 0.56 21.21
N LEU A 96 11.63 -0.69 21.33
CA LEU A 96 11.02 -1.69 22.19
C LEU A 96 12.11 -2.27 23.09
N ASN A 97 11.95 -2.07 24.41
CA ASN A 97 12.96 -2.46 25.40
C ASN A 97 12.29 -3.24 26.54
N VAL A 98 13.00 -4.23 27.07
CA VAL A 98 12.65 -4.87 28.34
C VAL A 98 13.45 -4.22 29.44
N ILE A 99 12.76 -3.74 30.48
CA ILE A 99 13.36 -3.14 31.67
C ILE A 99 13.17 -4.05 32.89
N ASN A 100 14.14 -4.05 33.80
CA ASN A 100 14.00 -4.72 35.10
C ASN A 100 13.25 -3.84 36.12
N LYS A 101 13.10 -4.34 37.36
CA LYS A 101 12.46 -3.59 38.46
C LYS A 101 13.16 -2.26 38.80
N ASP A 102 14.47 -2.16 38.54
CA ASP A 102 15.27 -0.94 38.74
C ASP A 102 15.22 0.01 37.53
N LYS A 103 14.32 -0.23 36.57
CA LYS A 103 14.17 0.50 35.30
C LYS A 103 15.42 0.48 34.40
N LYS A 104 16.35 -0.47 34.63
CA LYS A 104 17.50 -0.69 33.75
C LYS A 104 17.07 -1.52 32.55
N ILE A 105 17.51 -1.12 31.35
CA ILE A 105 17.30 -1.89 30.12
C ILE A 105 18.11 -3.18 30.22
N ILE A 106 17.43 -4.31 30.15
CA ILE A 106 18.04 -5.65 30.14
C ILE A 106 17.98 -6.31 28.76
N LYS A 107 17.11 -5.80 27.86
CA LYS A 107 17.07 -6.20 26.46
C LYS A 107 16.56 -5.07 25.58
N LYS A 108 17.20 -4.91 24.42
CA LYS A 108 16.77 -4.04 23.33
C LYS A 108 16.36 -4.90 22.15
N TYR A 109 15.30 -4.49 21.47
CA TYR A 109 14.89 -5.06 20.19
C TYR A 109 15.27 -4.10 19.06
N GLU A 110 15.66 -4.67 17.92
CA GLU A 110 16.10 -3.93 16.74
C GLU A 110 14.90 -3.61 15.84
N TYR A 111 14.65 -2.32 15.61
CA TYR A 111 13.58 -1.86 14.73
C TYR A 111 13.81 -2.32 13.29
N GLY A 112 12.76 -2.75 12.60
CA GLY A 112 12.81 -3.29 11.24
C GLY A 112 13.26 -4.76 11.14
N LYS A 113 13.78 -5.34 12.23
CA LYS A 113 14.22 -6.74 12.31
C LYS A 113 13.42 -7.54 13.33
N ASP A 114 13.37 -7.06 14.57
CA ASP A 114 12.66 -7.72 15.66
C ASP A 114 11.22 -7.20 15.81
N PHE A 115 11.00 -5.92 15.50
CA PHE A 115 9.69 -5.30 15.55
C PHE A 115 9.58 -4.16 14.54
N LYS A 116 8.35 -3.84 14.15
CA LYS A 116 7.98 -2.61 13.45
C LYS A 116 6.65 -2.10 13.99
N GLU A 117 6.42 -0.82 13.86
CA GLU A 117 5.12 -0.21 14.14
C GLU A 117 4.05 -0.69 13.18
N CYS A 118 2.82 -0.59 13.65
CA CYS A 118 1.62 -0.97 12.94
C CYS A 118 0.59 0.13 13.18
N THR A 119 0.54 1.11 12.30
CA THR A 119 -0.30 2.31 12.46
C THR A 119 -1.66 2.09 11.80
N TYR A 120 -2.57 1.44 12.51
CA TYR A 120 -3.95 1.22 12.07
C TYR A 120 -4.96 1.68 13.11
N GLY A 121 -6.22 1.69 12.70
CA GLY A 121 -7.36 1.90 13.60
C GLY A 121 -7.26 3.20 14.40
N ALA A 122 -7.30 3.09 15.73
CA ALA A 122 -7.24 4.22 16.66
C ALA A 122 -5.82 4.53 17.20
N SER A 123 -4.77 4.02 16.54
CA SER A 123 -3.38 4.23 16.93
C SER A 123 -3.01 5.72 17.04
N SER A 124 -2.21 6.07 18.04
CA SER A 124 -1.67 7.41 18.24
C SER A 124 -0.19 7.35 18.61
N ASN A 125 0.54 8.46 18.46
CA ASN A 125 1.91 8.51 18.99
C ASN A 125 1.89 8.44 20.53
N GLY A 126 2.95 7.87 21.12
CA GLY A 126 2.97 7.62 22.56
C GLY A 126 4.24 6.94 23.06
N LYS A 127 4.31 6.82 24.39
CA LYS A 127 5.27 5.97 25.10
C LYS A 127 4.52 5.20 26.18
N ALA A 128 4.59 3.87 26.12
CA ALA A 128 4.05 2.98 27.14
C ALA A 128 5.20 2.29 27.89
N ALA A 129 5.07 2.18 29.21
CA ALA A 129 5.98 1.43 30.06
C ALA A 129 5.19 0.83 31.22
N GLY A 130 5.37 -0.46 31.48
CA GLY A 130 4.71 -1.18 32.56
C GLY A 130 4.75 -2.68 32.34
N ASN A 131 3.99 -3.41 33.15
CA ASN A 131 3.84 -4.85 32.97
C ASN A 131 3.08 -5.13 31.66
N ALA A 132 3.51 -6.17 30.95
CA ALA A 132 2.81 -6.68 29.78
C ALA A 132 1.87 -7.82 30.17
N GLU A 133 0.67 -7.84 29.60
CA GLU A 133 -0.26 -8.96 29.68
C GLU A 133 -0.19 -9.78 28.38
N PHE A 134 -0.08 -11.11 28.52
CA PHE A 134 0.13 -12.02 27.40
C PHE A 134 -1.13 -12.81 27.07
N PHE A 135 -1.47 -12.84 25.79
CA PHE A 135 -2.62 -13.59 25.29
C PHE A 135 -2.18 -14.50 24.13
N ASP A 136 -2.72 -15.73 24.10
CA ASP A 136 -2.58 -16.55 22.89
C ASP A 136 -3.51 -16.04 21.78
N ASN A 137 -4.74 -15.65 22.15
CA ASN A 137 -5.69 -14.96 21.28
C ASN A 137 -6.41 -13.84 22.06
N LEU A 138 -6.56 -12.67 21.46
CA LEU A 138 -7.28 -11.53 22.06
C LEU A 138 -8.31 -10.99 21.07
N TYR A 139 -9.60 -11.22 21.33
CA TYR A 139 -10.71 -10.81 20.46
C TYR A 139 -11.60 -9.73 21.07
N SER A 140 -11.49 -9.50 22.38
CA SER A 140 -12.28 -8.50 23.10
C SER A 140 -11.46 -7.87 24.22
N SER A 141 -11.61 -6.56 24.41
CA SER A 141 -10.98 -5.83 25.51
C SER A 141 -11.49 -6.29 26.88
N SER A 142 -12.67 -6.91 26.97
CA SER A 142 -13.18 -7.50 28.21
C SER A 142 -12.35 -8.67 28.75
N GLN A 143 -11.49 -9.28 27.92
CA GLN A 143 -10.57 -10.32 28.36
C GLN A 143 -9.41 -9.75 29.19
N ILE A 144 -9.16 -8.45 29.09
CA ILE A 144 -8.11 -7.75 29.81
C ILE A 144 -8.62 -7.48 31.22
N LYS A 145 -7.99 -8.12 32.21
CA LYS A 145 -8.46 -8.06 33.61
C LYS A 145 -7.80 -6.95 34.42
N GLY A 146 -6.72 -6.35 33.93
CA GLY A 146 -5.97 -5.32 34.62
C GLY A 146 -5.71 -4.09 33.75
N ASN A 147 -5.26 -2.99 34.37
CA ASN A 147 -4.84 -1.79 33.64
C ASN A 147 -3.40 -1.94 33.10
N SER A 148 -3.09 -3.10 32.51
CA SER A 148 -1.78 -3.37 31.91
C SER A 148 -1.60 -2.43 30.71
N PRO A 149 -0.61 -1.52 30.72
CA PRO A 149 -0.46 -0.54 29.64
C PRO A 149 0.06 -1.17 28.35
N ILE A 150 0.50 -2.44 28.39
CA ILE A 150 1.11 -3.16 27.29
C ILE A 150 0.43 -4.53 27.16
N ILE A 151 0.04 -4.87 25.95
CA ILE A 151 -0.60 -6.15 25.61
C ILE A 151 0.24 -6.82 24.53
N ILE A 152 0.54 -8.10 24.73
CA ILE A 152 1.26 -8.92 23.76
C ILE A 152 0.39 -10.11 23.41
N THR A 153 0.10 -10.29 22.13
CA THR A 153 -0.72 -11.40 21.65
C THR A 153 -0.05 -12.14 20.49
N LYS A 154 -0.19 -13.47 20.47
CA LYS A 154 0.26 -14.30 19.33
C LYS A 154 -0.68 -14.20 18.13
N LYS A 155 -1.97 -13.97 18.39
CA LYS A 155 -3.02 -13.80 17.38
C LYS A 155 -3.99 -12.74 17.86
N ALA A 156 -4.11 -11.66 17.10
CA ALA A 156 -5.20 -10.71 17.27
C ALA A 156 -5.99 -10.60 15.97
N PRO A 157 -7.28 -10.25 16.05
CA PRO A 157 -8.10 -9.94 14.89
C PRO A 157 -7.66 -8.58 14.33
N PHE A 158 -6.46 -8.50 13.77
CA PHE A 158 -6.01 -7.30 13.08
C PHE A 158 -6.49 -7.35 11.63
N GLY A 159 -7.42 -6.46 11.29
CA GLY A 159 -7.85 -6.17 9.92
C GLY A 159 -8.15 -4.69 9.75
N GLU A 160 -8.19 -4.20 8.51
CA GLU A 160 -8.63 -2.83 8.22
C GLU A 160 -10.16 -2.80 8.06
N ASN A 161 -10.88 -2.99 9.16
CA ASN A 161 -12.34 -2.93 9.17
C ASN A 161 -12.89 -2.21 10.41
N LYS A 162 -14.19 -1.92 10.39
CA LYS A 162 -14.88 -1.23 11.48
C LYS A 162 -14.72 -1.94 12.82
N ASP A 163 -14.83 -3.27 12.84
CA ASP A 163 -14.74 -4.06 14.06
C ASP A 163 -13.36 -3.94 14.72
N SER A 164 -12.30 -3.91 13.91
CA SER A 164 -10.92 -3.72 14.39
C SER A 164 -10.71 -2.31 14.93
N TYR A 165 -11.28 -1.29 14.28
CA TYR A 165 -11.25 0.09 14.79
C TYR A 165 -12.01 0.24 16.12
N ASP A 166 -13.20 -0.34 16.21
CA ASP A 166 -14.02 -0.29 17.43
C ASP A 166 -13.35 -1.08 18.57
N PHE A 167 -12.67 -2.18 18.26
CA PHE A 167 -11.82 -2.91 19.20
C PHE A 167 -10.67 -2.04 19.71
N ASP A 168 -9.90 -1.39 18.84
CA ASP A 168 -8.81 -0.47 19.23
C ASP A 168 -9.32 0.67 20.11
N LEU A 169 -10.48 1.25 19.78
CA LEU A 169 -11.11 2.29 20.57
C LEU A 169 -11.50 1.77 21.97
N SER A 170 -11.98 0.53 22.06
CA SER A 170 -12.30 -0.10 23.35
C SER A 170 -11.06 -0.30 24.23
N LEU A 171 -9.92 -0.68 23.64
CA LEU A 171 -8.64 -0.79 24.35
C LEU A 171 -8.17 0.57 24.88
N LYS A 172 -8.25 1.60 24.03
CA LYS A 172 -7.93 2.97 24.40
C LYS A 172 -8.79 3.45 25.56
N ASN A 173 -10.10 3.19 25.52
CA ASN A 173 -11.04 3.54 26.58
C ASN A 173 -10.78 2.75 27.88
N ALA A 174 -10.25 1.54 27.78
CA ALA A 174 -9.78 0.74 28.92
C ALA A 174 -8.43 1.22 29.49
N GLY A 175 -7.82 2.27 28.94
CA GLY A 175 -6.57 2.84 29.42
C GLY A 175 -5.31 2.14 28.89
N VAL A 176 -5.45 1.24 27.90
CA VAL A 176 -4.31 0.68 27.17
C VAL A 176 -3.67 1.80 26.36
N LYS A 177 -2.35 1.91 26.40
CA LYS A 177 -1.61 2.96 25.70
C LYS A 177 -1.20 2.48 24.31
N ALA A 178 -1.29 3.39 23.35
CA ALA A 178 -0.66 3.27 22.03
C ALA A 178 0.86 3.51 22.13
#